data_AF-A0A399NJ28-F1
#
_entry.id   AF-A0A399NJ28-F1
#
_cell.length_a   1.000
_cell.length_b   1.000
_cell.length_c   1.000
_cell.angle_alpha   90.00
_cell.angle_beta   90.00
_cell.angle_gamma   90.00
#
_symmetry.space_group_name_H-M   'P 1'
#
loop_
_entity.id
_entity.type
_entity.pdbx_description
1 polymer ?
#
loop_
_entity_poly.entity_id
_entity_poly.type
_entity_poly.pdbx_seq_one_letter_code
_entity_poly.pdbx_strand_id
1 'polypeptide(L)'
;MPSSIPLPRSIRTSVSLLAVVGLAVGLGACTTQQDAPGILRPVTAAPDAPLTVVGQADDSDASVAMSGSLFRQAPVAVLAPAGDVAAQELGAEAAVALGAPLLVQGQGAESEIERLGSSGVLAVGDLGDDATSALPGSTTVVRADRAADVARLTGADVADATDRDPSAAVSRVAGLAAPDDDASS
;
A
#
# COMPACT_ATOMS: atom_id res chain seq x y z
N MET A 1 -79.44 -15.91 -7.09
CA MET A 1 -79.60 -14.87 -8.13
C MET A 1 -78.22 -14.36 -8.50
N PRO A 2 -77.97 -14.11 -9.79
CA PRO A 2 -77.17 -14.93 -10.70
C PRO A 2 -75.71 -14.44 -10.75
N SER A 3 -74.72 -15.22 -11.17
CA SER A 3 -74.48 -15.42 -12.60
C SER A 3 -73.53 -16.59 -12.87
N SER A 4 -73.97 -17.48 -13.74
CA SER A 4 -73.18 -18.51 -14.39
C SER A 4 -72.61 -17.94 -15.69
N ILE A 5 -71.34 -18.18 -15.98
CA ILE A 5 -70.84 -18.21 -17.37
C ILE A 5 -70.12 -19.55 -17.57
N PRO A 6 -70.68 -20.47 -18.37
CA PRO A 6 -69.99 -21.65 -18.86
C PRO A 6 -69.46 -21.38 -20.27
N LEU A 7 -68.19 -21.67 -20.54
CA LEU A 7 -67.67 -21.75 -21.91
C LEU A 7 -66.70 -22.94 -22.07
N PRO A 8 -66.57 -23.46 -23.31
CA PRO A 8 -66.64 -24.89 -23.59
C PRO A 8 -65.29 -25.61 -23.76
N ARG A 9 -65.38 -26.93 -23.64
CA ARG A 9 -64.40 -27.92 -24.10
C ARG A 9 -64.27 -27.88 -25.64
N SER A 10 -63.04 -27.92 -26.17
CA SER A 10 -62.51 -29.12 -26.86
C SER A 10 -61.24 -28.87 -27.71
N ILE A 11 -60.19 -29.64 -27.39
CA ILE A 11 -59.32 -30.42 -28.30
C ILE A 11 -58.45 -29.64 -29.31
N ARG A 12 -57.13 -29.69 -29.08
CA ARG A 12 -56.16 -30.26 -30.04
C ARG A 12 -54.82 -30.56 -29.35
N THR A 13 -54.66 -31.84 -29.05
CA THR A 13 -53.48 -32.68 -29.34
C THR A 13 -52.20 -31.94 -29.71
N SER A 14 -51.19 -32.04 -28.85
CA SER A 14 -49.80 -32.32 -29.24
C SER A 14 -49.11 -33.03 -28.10
N VAL A 15 -49.12 -34.35 -28.20
CA VAL A 15 -48.23 -35.25 -27.46
C VAL A 15 -46.87 -35.17 -28.13
N SER A 16 -45.88 -34.63 -27.44
CA SER A 16 -44.49 -35.05 -27.63
C SER A 16 -43.92 -35.42 -26.27
N LEU A 17 -43.86 -36.74 -26.12
CA LEU A 17 -43.25 -37.54 -25.10
C LEU A 17 -41.74 -37.53 -25.37
N LEU A 18 -40.89 -37.18 -24.38
CA LEU A 18 -39.78 -38.01 -23.87
C LEU A 18 -38.81 -37.20 -22.98
N ALA A 19 -38.62 -37.73 -21.76
CA ALA A 19 -37.39 -37.89 -20.96
C ALA A 19 -36.29 -36.81 -21.07
N VAL A 20 -35.77 -36.28 -19.96
CA VAL A 20 -34.82 -37.00 -19.10
C VAL A 20 -35.01 -36.70 -17.62
N VAL A 21 -35.02 -37.81 -16.88
CA VAL A 21 -34.99 -37.99 -15.44
C VAL A 21 -33.85 -37.20 -14.81
N GLY A 22 -34.13 -36.62 -13.64
CA GLY A 22 -33.17 -35.82 -12.89
C GLY A 22 -31.90 -36.56 -12.51
N LEU A 23 -30.81 -35.79 -12.47
CA LEU A 23 -29.73 -36.02 -11.55
C LEU A 23 -29.38 -34.67 -10.92
N ALA A 24 -29.92 -34.46 -9.73
CA ALA A 24 -29.43 -33.45 -8.81
C ALA A 24 -28.00 -33.81 -8.43
N VAL A 25 -27.02 -33.20 -9.08
CA VAL A 25 -25.66 -33.10 -8.55
C VAL A 25 -25.46 -31.64 -8.19
N GLY A 26 -25.99 -31.28 -7.02
CA GLY A 26 -25.51 -30.12 -6.28
C GLY A 26 -24.08 -30.42 -5.84
N LEU A 27 -23.13 -30.25 -6.76
CA LEU A 27 -21.74 -30.05 -6.40
C LEU A 27 -21.74 -28.76 -5.58
N GLY A 28 -21.61 -28.90 -4.27
CA GLY A 28 -21.18 -27.85 -3.38
C GLY A 28 -19.83 -27.35 -3.85
N ALA A 29 -19.84 -26.49 -4.86
CA ALA A 29 -18.73 -25.64 -5.21
C ALA A 29 -18.66 -24.61 -4.09
N CYS A 30 -18.05 -25.02 -2.97
CA CYS A 30 -17.41 -24.10 -2.06
C CYS A 30 -16.20 -23.51 -2.81
N THR A 31 -16.46 -22.75 -3.88
CA THR A 31 -15.48 -21.78 -4.33
C THR A 31 -15.47 -20.76 -3.21
N THR A 32 -14.55 -20.92 -2.28
CA THR A 32 -14.09 -19.80 -1.46
C THR A 32 -13.74 -18.72 -2.47
N GLN A 33 -14.64 -17.74 -2.62
CA GLN A 33 -14.38 -16.54 -3.39
C GLN A 33 -13.14 -15.94 -2.74
N GLN A 34 -11.99 -16.23 -3.33
CA GLN A 34 -10.72 -15.71 -2.87
C GLN A 34 -10.79 -14.27 -3.34
N ASP A 35 -11.14 -13.37 -2.43
CA ASP A 35 -11.13 -11.94 -2.71
C ASP A 35 -9.79 -11.64 -3.39
N ALA A 36 -9.88 -11.05 -4.58
CA ALA A 36 -8.68 -10.62 -5.29
C ALA A 36 -7.88 -9.75 -4.31
N PRO A 37 -6.55 -9.93 -4.20
CA PRO A 37 -5.74 -9.17 -3.25
C PRO A 37 -6.05 -7.69 -3.43
N GLY A 38 -6.67 -7.08 -2.42
CA GLY A 38 -6.97 -5.66 -2.45
C GLY A 38 -5.66 -4.89 -2.52
N ILE A 39 -5.59 -3.86 -3.38
CA ILE A 39 -4.47 -2.93 -3.36
C ILE A 39 -4.56 -2.15 -2.05
N LEU A 40 -3.66 -2.44 -1.12
CA LEU A 40 -3.59 -1.72 0.15
C LEU A 40 -2.95 -0.36 -0.10
N ARG A 41 -3.67 0.71 0.27
CA ARG A 41 -3.19 2.09 0.15
C ARG A 41 -2.96 2.70 1.53
N PRO A 42 -2.01 3.63 1.66
CA PRO A 42 -1.86 4.44 2.87
C PRO A 42 -3.14 5.22 3.17
N VAL A 43 -3.42 5.38 4.46
CA VAL A 43 -4.47 6.28 4.95
C VAL A 43 -3.78 7.52 5.47
N THR A 44 -3.92 8.62 4.77
CA THR A 44 -3.32 9.91 5.14
C THR A 44 -4.22 10.71 6.07
N ALA A 45 -3.63 11.71 6.70
CA ALA A 45 -4.32 12.68 7.52
C ALA A 45 -4.22 14.07 6.92
N ALA A 46 -5.32 14.82 7.00
CA ALA A 46 -5.28 16.24 6.73
C ALA A 46 -4.60 16.98 7.89
N PRO A 47 -3.80 18.03 7.61
CA PRO A 47 -3.34 18.95 8.63
C PRO A 47 -4.53 19.56 9.39
N ASP A 48 -4.39 19.69 10.71
CA ASP A 48 -5.39 20.32 11.58
C ASP A 48 -5.20 21.85 11.71
N ALA A 49 -4.10 22.35 11.17
CA ALA A 49 -3.73 23.76 11.13
C ALA A 49 -3.16 24.13 9.74
N PRO A 50 -3.21 25.42 9.36
CA PRO A 50 -2.63 25.89 8.11
C PRO A 50 -1.09 25.81 8.08
N LEU A 51 -0.44 25.63 9.23
CA LEU A 51 1.00 25.45 9.37
C LEU A 51 1.28 24.52 10.54
N THR A 52 2.04 23.46 10.27
CA THR A 52 2.61 22.55 11.26
C THR A 52 4.12 22.66 11.20
N VAL A 53 4.76 22.88 12.34
CA VAL A 53 6.23 22.94 12.44
C VAL A 53 6.74 21.67 13.12
N VAL A 54 7.57 20.92 12.41
CA VAL A 54 8.38 19.81 12.96
C VAL A 54 9.71 20.43 13.40
N GLY A 55 9.90 20.56 14.71
CA GLY A 55 11.03 21.27 15.33
C GLY A 55 12.03 20.37 16.07
N GLN A 56 11.95 19.08 15.82
CA GLN A 56 12.81 18.05 16.39
C GLN A 56 14.24 18.25 15.88
N ALA A 57 15.22 18.15 16.78
CA ALA A 57 16.62 18.36 16.45
C ALA A 57 17.30 17.10 15.89
N ASP A 58 16.73 15.92 16.19
CA ASP A 58 17.19 14.63 15.71
C ASP A 58 16.37 14.21 14.48
N ASP A 59 17.05 13.67 13.47
CA ASP A 59 16.43 13.28 12.19
C ASP A 59 15.39 12.17 12.38
N SER A 60 15.64 11.22 13.29
CA SER A 60 14.70 10.12 13.57
C SER A 60 13.44 10.66 14.22
N ASP A 61 13.58 11.46 15.27
CA ASP A 61 12.44 12.11 15.95
C ASP A 61 11.64 12.98 14.98
N ALA A 62 12.31 13.73 14.10
CA ALA A 62 11.66 14.55 13.08
C ALA A 62 10.86 13.70 12.09
N SER A 63 11.44 12.58 11.62
CA SER A 63 10.77 11.66 10.69
C SER A 63 9.53 11.01 11.31
N VAL A 64 9.59 10.61 12.58
CA VAL A 64 8.45 10.05 13.33
C VAL A 64 7.36 11.10 13.52
N ALA A 65 7.72 12.33 13.91
CA ALA A 65 6.75 13.42 14.07
C ALA A 65 6.06 13.77 12.74
N MET A 66 6.81 13.78 11.63
CA MET A 66 6.28 14.00 10.28
C MET A 66 5.31 12.88 9.88
N SER A 67 5.72 11.62 10.08
CA SER A 67 4.89 10.44 9.81
C SER A 67 3.59 10.45 10.63
N GLY A 68 3.66 10.70 11.93
CA GLY A 68 2.48 10.79 12.80
C GLY A 68 1.50 11.88 12.39
N SER A 69 2.01 12.98 11.82
CA SER A 69 1.18 14.08 11.32
C SER A 69 0.46 13.73 10.02
N LEU A 70 1.13 13.01 9.11
CA LEU A 70 0.65 12.80 7.73
C LEU A 70 -0.01 11.45 7.49
N PHE A 71 0.31 10.42 8.28
CA PHE A 71 -0.13 9.04 8.04
C PHE A 71 -0.83 8.44 9.27
N ARG A 72 -2.04 7.93 9.05
CA ARG A 72 -2.78 7.11 10.02
C ARG A 72 -2.41 5.64 9.87
N GLN A 73 -2.25 5.17 8.64
CA GLN A 73 -1.84 3.80 8.31
C GLN A 73 -0.97 3.83 7.04
N ALA A 74 0.03 2.96 6.96
CA ALA A 74 0.84 2.77 5.76
C ALA A 74 1.22 1.30 5.63
N PRO A 75 0.78 0.57 4.59
CA PRO A 75 1.13 -0.85 4.40
C PRO A 75 2.64 -1.08 4.23
N VAL A 76 3.33 -0.10 3.64
CA VAL A 76 4.78 -0.06 3.46
C VAL A 76 5.32 1.22 4.10
N ALA A 77 6.45 1.10 4.79
CA ALA A 77 7.28 2.23 5.21
C ALA A 77 8.67 2.11 4.60
N VAL A 78 9.31 3.24 4.30
CA VAL A 78 10.72 3.27 3.88
C VAL A 78 11.57 3.59 5.10
N LEU A 79 12.66 2.84 5.30
CA LEU A 79 13.61 3.06 6.38
C LEU A 79 14.97 3.39 5.77
N ALA A 80 15.61 4.47 6.22
CA ALA A 80 16.95 4.88 5.83
C ALA A 80 17.85 5.11 7.06
N PRO A 81 19.18 4.93 6.96
CA PRO A 81 20.08 5.14 8.09
C PRO A 81 20.17 6.62 8.50
N ALA A 82 20.37 6.87 9.80
CA ALA A 82 20.65 8.21 10.31
C ALA A 82 22.03 8.70 9.86
N GLY A 83 22.12 9.99 9.53
CA GLY A 83 23.38 10.64 9.15
C GLY A 83 23.89 10.31 7.74
N ASP A 84 23.20 9.47 6.96
CA ASP A 84 23.50 9.22 5.55
C ASP A 84 22.52 9.96 4.65
N VAL A 85 22.88 11.18 4.29
CA VAL A 85 22.07 12.07 3.44
C VAL A 85 21.75 11.43 2.09
N ALA A 86 22.69 10.68 1.50
CA ALA A 86 22.50 10.07 0.19
C ALA A 86 21.49 8.91 0.28
N ALA A 87 21.57 8.09 1.32
CA ALA A 87 20.58 7.03 1.55
C ALA A 87 19.19 7.59 1.91
N GLN A 88 19.14 8.67 2.69
CA GLN A 88 17.87 9.34 3.03
C GLN A 88 17.21 9.99 1.83
N GLU A 89 18.00 10.60 0.94
CA GLU A 89 17.50 11.14 -0.32
C GLU A 89 16.90 10.03 -1.19
N LEU A 90 17.67 8.96 -1.44
CA LEU A 90 17.20 7.83 -2.23
C LEU A 90 15.95 7.19 -1.59
N GLY A 91 15.91 7.12 -0.25
CA GLY A 91 14.75 6.68 0.51
C GLY A 91 13.54 7.61 0.36
N ALA A 92 13.76 8.92 0.28
CA ALA A 92 12.70 9.89 0.06
C ALA A 92 12.11 9.78 -1.35
N GLU A 93 12.96 9.58 -2.37
CA GLU A 93 12.50 9.33 -3.74
C GLU A 93 11.64 8.04 -3.81
N ALA A 94 12.10 6.97 -3.15
CA ALA A 94 11.35 5.72 -3.03
C ALA A 94 10.01 5.92 -2.29
N ALA A 95 10.02 6.70 -1.20
CA ALA A 95 8.84 6.99 -0.39
C ALA A 95 7.78 7.77 -1.19
N VAL A 96 8.20 8.77 -1.99
CA VAL A 96 7.32 9.50 -2.91
C VAL A 96 6.71 8.55 -3.94
N ALA A 97 7.53 7.72 -4.59
CA ALA A 97 7.05 6.77 -5.60
C ALA A 97 6.04 5.75 -5.05
N LEU A 98 6.21 5.34 -3.79
CA LEU A 98 5.32 4.40 -3.11
C LEU A 98 4.14 5.07 -2.40
N GLY A 99 4.12 6.40 -2.28
CA GLY A 99 3.19 7.11 -1.40
C GLY A 99 3.35 6.77 0.08
N ALA A 100 4.53 6.29 0.49
CA ALA A 100 4.82 5.77 1.82
C ALA A 100 5.52 6.82 2.72
N PRO A 101 5.49 6.67 4.05
CA PRO A 101 6.35 7.46 4.93
C PRO A 101 7.82 7.02 4.82
N LEU A 102 8.73 7.99 4.84
CA LEU A 102 10.15 7.77 5.11
C LEU A 102 10.41 7.94 6.61
N LEU A 103 11.01 6.94 7.23
CA LEU A 103 11.52 6.99 8.59
C LEU A 103 13.04 6.91 8.58
N VAL A 104 13.67 7.70 9.45
CA VAL A 104 15.11 7.66 9.66
C VAL A 104 15.39 6.76 10.86
N GLN A 105 16.34 5.84 10.71
CA GLN A 105 16.74 4.90 11.75
C GLN A 105 17.12 5.64 13.02
N GLY A 106 16.52 5.26 14.14
CA GLY A 106 16.80 5.85 15.43
C GLY A 106 15.68 5.54 16.41
N GLN A 107 15.58 6.35 17.45
CA GLN A 107 14.59 6.13 18.49
C GLN A 107 13.16 6.30 17.93
N GLY A 108 12.29 5.35 18.23
CA GLY A 108 10.87 5.43 17.86
C GLY A 108 10.53 4.99 16.43
N ALA A 109 11.51 4.78 15.54
CA ALA A 109 11.26 4.30 14.18
C ALA A 109 10.50 2.94 14.16
N GLU A 110 10.93 1.98 14.98
CA GLU A 110 10.26 0.68 15.13
C GLU A 110 8.81 0.84 15.62
N SER A 111 8.61 1.61 16.69
CA SER A 111 7.29 1.85 17.25
C SER A 111 6.36 2.58 16.28
N GLU A 112 6.92 3.46 15.44
CA GLU A 112 6.16 4.15 14.41
C GLU A 112 5.77 3.22 13.25
N ILE A 113 6.66 2.31 12.82
CA ILE A 113 6.36 1.24 11.85
C ILE A 113 5.21 0.35 12.37
N GLU A 114 5.26 -0.01 13.65
CA GLU A 114 4.18 -0.77 14.30
C GLU A 114 2.86 0.03 14.35
N ARG A 115 2.91 1.31 14.74
CA ARG A 115 1.73 2.20 14.77
C ARG A 115 1.06 2.35 13.41
N LEU A 116 1.87 2.43 12.34
CA LEU A 116 1.40 2.51 10.96
C LEU A 116 0.79 1.21 10.45
N GLY A 117 1.01 0.09 11.15
CA GLY A 117 0.58 -1.23 10.72
C GLY A 117 1.32 -1.70 9.46
N SER A 118 2.58 -1.29 9.28
CA SER A 118 3.35 -1.64 8.10
C SER A 118 3.75 -3.12 8.10
N SER A 119 3.24 -3.88 7.14
CA SER A 119 3.61 -5.28 6.92
C SER A 119 4.83 -5.42 6.01
N GLY A 120 5.21 -4.35 5.30
CA GLY A 120 6.44 -4.27 4.51
C GLY A 120 7.31 -3.09 4.92
N VAL A 121 8.63 -3.28 4.92
CA VAL A 121 9.61 -2.21 5.05
C VAL A 121 10.60 -2.28 3.89
N LEU A 122 10.76 -1.16 3.18
CA LEU A 122 11.82 -0.98 2.21
C LEU A 122 13.03 -0.35 2.93
N ALA A 123 14.06 -1.16 3.18
CA ALA A 123 15.31 -0.73 3.79
C ALA A 123 16.24 -0.18 2.70
N VAL A 124 16.49 1.13 2.71
CA VAL A 124 17.29 1.84 1.70
C VAL A 124 18.64 2.24 2.28
N GLY A 125 19.71 1.92 1.55
CA GLY A 125 21.08 2.16 1.99
C GLY A 125 21.60 1.11 2.98
N ASP A 126 22.76 1.39 3.59
CA ASP A 126 23.45 0.46 4.48
C ASP A 126 22.85 0.49 5.90
N LEU A 127 21.72 -0.18 6.06
CA LEU A 127 21.12 -0.46 7.36
C LEU A 127 21.73 -1.73 7.94
N GLY A 128 22.44 -1.60 9.07
CA GLY A 128 22.97 -2.75 9.79
C GLY A 128 21.88 -3.76 10.16
N ASP A 129 22.25 -5.04 10.25
CA ASP A 129 21.29 -6.13 10.52
C ASP A 129 20.47 -5.92 11.80
N ASP A 130 21.07 -5.29 12.82
CA ASP A 130 20.42 -4.95 14.08
C ASP A 130 19.20 -4.03 13.88
N ALA A 131 19.30 -3.07 12.95
CA ALA A 131 18.23 -2.12 12.65
C ALA A 131 17.00 -2.82 12.08
N THR A 132 17.22 -3.78 11.18
CA THR A 132 16.13 -4.55 10.55
C THR A 132 15.62 -5.68 11.44
N SER A 133 16.46 -6.20 12.33
CA SER A 133 16.09 -7.28 13.27
C SER A 133 15.26 -6.79 14.45
N ALA A 134 15.33 -5.49 14.76
CA ALA A 134 14.47 -4.86 15.76
C ALA A 134 13.01 -4.73 15.31
N LEU A 135 12.73 -4.81 14.00
CA LEU A 135 11.37 -4.68 13.47
C LEU A 135 10.46 -5.82 13.93
N PRO A 136 9.13 -5.60 14.00
CA PRO A 136 8.17 -6.65 14.33
C PRO A 136 8.35 -7.88 13.41
N GLY A 137 8.31 -9.09 13.98
CA GLY A 137 8.53 -10.32 13.21
C GLY A 137 7.50 -10.60 12.10
N SER A 138 6.39 -9.86 12.06
CA SER A 138 5.40 -9.88 10.98
C SER A 138 5.77 -8.99 9.78
N THR A 139 6.83 -8.19 9.89
CA THR A 139 7.25 -7.22 8.88
C THR A 139 8.20 -7.88 7.88
N THR A 140 7.86 -7.79 6.59
CA THR A 140 8.74 -8.23 5.51
C THR A 140 9.70 -7.10 5.14
N VAL A 141 11.00 -7.34 5.31
CA VAL A 141 12.04 -6.37 4.95
C VAL A 141 12.59 -6.67 3.55
N VAL A 142 12.56 -5.68 2.67
CA VAL A 142 13.19 -5.72 1.35
C VAL A 142 14.33 -4.70 1.33
N ARG A 143 15.54 -5.13 0.93
CA ARG A 143 16.71 -4.25 0.87
C ARG A 143 16.90 -3.63 -0.51
N ALA A 144 17.28 -2.36 -0.54
CA ALA A 144 17.62 -1.60 -1.73
C ALA A 144 18.86 -0.75 -1.46
N ASP A 145 20.04 -1.29 -1.75
CA ASP A 145 21.31 -0.66 -1.40
C ASP A 145 21.73 0.44 -2.38
N ARG A 146 21.08 0.52 -3.56
CA ARG A 146 21.46 1.39 -4.68
C ARG A 146 20.23 1.91 -5.43
N ALA A 147 20.39 2.99 -6.21
CA ALA A 147 19.31 3.57 -7.01
C ALA A 147 18.66 2.56 -7.97
N ALA A 148 19.48 1.71 -8.62
CA ALA A 148 18.96 0.66 -9.50
C ALA A 148 18.05 -0.36 -8.79
N ASP A 149 18.29 -0.61 -7.51
CA ASP A 149 17.44 -1.51 -6.71
C ASP A 149 16.11 -0.82 -6.37
N VAL A 150 16.15 0.47 -6.01
CA VAL A 150 14.94 1.28 -5.78
C VAL A 150 14.11 1.42 -7.05
N ALA A 151 14.72 1.74 -8.20
CA ALA A 151 14.03 1.83 -9.48
C ALA A 151 13.30 0.52 -9.83
N ARG A 152 13.97 -0.62 -9.63
CA ARG A 152 13.39 -1.95 -9.88
C ARG A 152 12.21 -2.26 -8.97
N LEU A 153 12.27 -1.86 -7.69
CA LEU A 153 11.26 -2.18 -6.69
C LEU A 153 10.05 -1.23 -6.71
N THR A 154 10.27 0.03 -7.08
CA THR A 154 9.25 1.09 -7.03
C THR A 154 8.73 1.48 -8.40
N GLY A 155 9.46 1.18 -9.47
CA GLY A 155 9.19 1.70 -10.81
C GLY A 155 9.59 3.15 -11.03
N ALA A 156 10.21 3.80 -10.03
CA ALA A 156 10.63 5.19 -10.10
C ALA A 156 11.86 5.40 -10.99
N ASP A 157 11.92 6.57 -11.63
CA ASP A 157 13.15 7.09 -12.24
C ASP A 157 13.98 7.80 -11.17
N VAL A 158 14.76 7.02 -10.44
CA VAL A 158 15.61 7.47 -9.34
C VAL A 158 17.05 7.66 -9.82
N ALA A 159 17.64 8.79 -9.44
CA ALA A 159 19.02 9.09 -9.76
C ALA A 159 19.95 8.57 -8.65
N ASP A 160 21.22 8.34 -8.99
CA ASP A 160 22.22 8.09 -7.95
C ASP A 160 22.41 9.37 -7.12
N ALA A 161 22.09 9.28 -5.83
CA ALA A 161 22.40 10.32 -4.85
C ALA A 161 23.92 10.41 -4.69
N THR A 162 24.52 11.34 -5.44
CA THR A 162 25.97 11.59 -5.44
C THR A 162 26.34 12.83 -4.65
N ASP A 163 25.35 13.64 -4.29
CA ASP A 163 25.53 14.88 -3.54
C ASP A 163 25.29 14.65 -2.04
N ARG A 164 26.10 15.29 -1.21
CA ARG A 164 25.93 15.30 0.25
C ARG A 164 25.32 16.61 0.74
N ASP A 165 25.01 17.55 -0.15
CA ASP A 165 24.28 18.77 0.17
C ASP A 165 22.79 18.45 0.42
N PRO A 166 22.31 18.61 1.68
CA PRO A 166 20.90 18.37 2.00
C PRO A 166 19.95 19.30 1.22
N SER A 167 20.38 20.52 0.86
CA SER A 167 19.53 21.45 0.12
C SER A 167 19.31 20.98 -1.32
N ALA A 168 20.33 20.40 -1.95
CA ALA A 168 20.22 19.80 -3.27
C ALA A 168 19.32 18.57 -3.24
N ALA A 169 19.48 17.70 -2.23
CA ALA A 169 18.64 16.53 -2.01
C ALA A 169 17.15 16.89 -1.90
N VAL A 170 16.81 17.87 -1.05
CA VAL A 170 15.42 18.35 -0.90
C VAL A 170 14.87 18.89 -2.21
N SER A 171 15.68 19.64 -2.97
CA SER A 171 15.24 20.21 -4.26
C SER A 171 14.93 19.13 -5.31
N ARG A 172 15.69 18.03 -5.31
CA ARG A 172 15.44 16.88 -6.21
C ARG A 172 14.15 16.16 -5.85
N VAL A 173 13.98 15.79 -4.58
CA VAL A 173 12.77 15.11 -4.09
C VAL A 173 11.52 15.97 -4.32
N ALA A 174 11.60 17.28 -4.07
CA ALA A 174 10.47 18.20 -4.28
C ALA A 174 10.08 18.36 -5.77
N GLY A 175 10.97 18.02 -6.69
CA GLY A 175 10.70 18.03 -8.13
C GLY A 175 10.04 16.75 -8.65
N LEU A 176 9.88 15.71 -7.82
CA LEU A 176 9.28 14.45 -8.22
C LEU A 176 7.77 14.60 -8.45
N ALA A 177 7.27 13.86 -9.44
CA ALA A 177 5.84 13.70 -9.64
C ALA A 177 5.25 12.86 -8.50
N ALA A 178 4.06 13.25 -8.04
CA ALA A 178 3.27 12.39 -7.17
C ALA A 178 2.87 11.10 -7.92
N PRO A 179 2.74 9.96 -7.23
CA PRO A 179 2.24 8.75 -7.85
C PRO A 179 0.84 8.99 -8.42
N ASP A 180 0.57 8.47 -9.62
CA ASP A 180 -0.73 8.61 -10.28
C ASP A 180 -1.83 7.96 -9.43
N ASP A 181 -2.85 8.75 -9.06
CA ASP A 181 -4.06 8.22 -8.41
C ASP A 181 -4.84 7.28 -9.35
N ASP A 182 -4.59 7.39 -10.66
CA ASP A 182 -5.40 6.88 -11.77
C ASP A 182 -4.93 5.55 -12.40
N ALA A 183 -4.05 4.77 -11.75
CA ALA A 183 -3.83 3.36 -12.12
C ALA A 183 -5.05 2.47 -11.73
N SER A 184 -6.25 2.97 -12.02
CA SER A 184 -7.56 2.46 -11.63
C SER A 184 -8.53 2.68 -12.81
N SER A 185 -8.38 1.84 -13.82
CA SER A 185 -9.43 1.49 -14.77
C SER A 185 -9.23 0.05 -15.23
#